data_AF-A0A3M1M895-F1
#
_entry.id   AF-A0A3M1M895-F1
#
_cell.length_a   1.000
_cell.length_b   1.000
_cell.length_c   1.000
_cell.angle_alpha   90.00
_cell.angle_beta   90.00
_cell.angle_gamma   90.00
#
_symmetry.space_group_name_H-M   'P 1'
#
loop_
_entity.id
_entity.type
_entity.pdbx_description
1 polymer ?
#
loop_
_entity_poly.entity_id
_entity_poly.type
_entity_poly.pdbx_seq_one_letter_code
_entity_poly.pdbx_strand_id
1 'polypeptide(L)' 'LKHRVIFFITQYLVLVVPKDQIVHNMHQAYARIDAPRPGFGLFLSGPSKTADIEQSLVIGAHGCRQLQVFLV' A
#
# COMPACT_ATOMS: atom_id res chain seq x y z
N LEU A 1 -11.42 -1.66 14.69
CA LEU A 1 -10.49 -1.73 13.53
C LEU A 1 -9.25 -2.54 13.93
N LYS A 2 -9.39 -3.87 13.97
CA LYS A 2 -8.28 -4.79 14.21
C LYS A 2 -7.45 -4.88 12.92
N HIS A 3 -6.13 -5.03 13.04
CA HIS A 3 -5.18 -5.28 11.94
C HIS A 3 -4.75 -4.10 11.06
N ARG A 4 -5.01 -2.84 11.43
CA ARG A 4 -4.48 -1.66 10.69
C ARG A 4 -2.95 -1.67 10.53
N VAL A 5 -2.26 -2.29 11.49
CA VAL A 5 -0.80 -2.33 11.56
C VAL A 5 -0.17 -3.23 10.48
N ILE A 6 -0.92 -4.19 9.91
CA ILE A 6 -0.35 -5.20 9.00
C ILE A 6 0.31 -4.57 7.77
N PHE A 7 -0.21 -3.44 7.29
CA PHE A 7 0.33 -2.75 6.12
C PHE A 7 1.68 -2.05 6.38
N PHE A 8 2.11 -1.97 7.65
CA PHE A 8 3.29 -1.20 8.05
C PHE A 8 4.41 -2.06 8.64
N ILE A 9 4.10 -3.14 9.37
CA ILE A 9 5.11 -3.93 10.12
C ILE A 9 5.55 -5.22 9.43
N THR A 10 4.79 -5.70 8.45
CA THR A 10 5.10 -6.97 7.77
C THR A 10 6.35 -6.82 6.92
N GLN A 11 7.25 -7.80 7.00
CA GLN A 11 8.44 -7.84 6.13
C GLN A 11 8.08 -8.15 4.68
N TYR A 12 7.15 -9.09 4.49
CA TYR A 12 6.62 -9.51 3.19
C TYR A 12 5.12 -9.31 3.21
N LEU A 13 4.62 -8.48 2.29
CA LEU A 13 3.19 -8.20 2.11
C LEU A 13 2.73 -8.81 0.79
N VAL A 14 1.64 -9.57 0.83
CA VAL A 14 0.98 -10.11 -0.36
C VAL A 14 -0.40 -9.49 -0.50
N LEU A 15 -0.69 -8.91 -1.65
CA LEU A 15 -2.00 -8.35 -1.99
C LEU A 15 -2.62 -9.14 -3.14
N VAL A 16 -3.90 -9.50 -2.99
CA VAL A 16 -4.70 -10.11 -4.06
C VAL A 16 -5.72 -9.06 -4.50
N VAL A 17 -5.66 -8.66 -5.75
CA VAL A 17 -6.43 -7.54 -6.29
C VAL A 17 -7.16 -7.98 -7.56
N PRO A 18 -8.49 -7.81 -7.64
CA PRO A 18 -9.22 -8.06 -8.89
C PRO A 18 -8.73 -7.12 -10.00
N LYS A 19 -8.40 -7.67 -11.17
CA LYS A 19 -7.82 -6.91 -12.28
C LYS A 19 -8.76 -5.82 -12.82
N ASP A 20 -10.07 -6.02 -12.68
CA ASP A 20 -11.13 -5.10 -13.09
C ASP A 20 -11.29 -3.90 -12.14
N GLN A 21 -10.68 -3.96 -10.94
CA GLN A 21 -10.67 -2.85 -9.98
C GLN A 21 -9.52 -1.86 -10.22
N ILE A 22 -8.60 -2.14 -11.15
CA ILE A 22 -7.52 -1.22 -11.50
C ILE A 22 -8.09 0.03 -12.20
N VAL A 23 -7.61 1.19 -11.79
CA VAL A 23 -7.97 2.50 -12.36
C VAL A 23 -6.73 3.26 -12.81
N HIS A 24 -6.91 4.20 -13.73
CA HIS A 24 -5.80 4.94 -14.32
C HIS A 24 -5.24 6.04 -13.42
N ASN A 25 -6.06 6.57 -12.50
CA ASN A 25 -5.66 7.71 -11.68
C ASN A 25 -6.41 7.78 -10.35
N MET A 26 -5.90 8.64 -9.48
CA MET A 26 -6.44 8.83 -8.13
C MET A 26 -7.86 9.40 -8.12
N HIS A 27 -8.25 10.23 -9.10
CA HIS A 27 -9.61 10.78 -9.17
C HIS A 27 -10.64 9.65 -9.38
N GLN A 28 -10.34 8.71 -10.27
CA GLN A 28 -11.14 7.49 -10.45
C GLN A 28 -11.16 6.62 -9.19
N ALA A 29 -10.04 6.53 -8.46
CA ALA A 29 -9.99 5.80 -7.19
C ALA A 29 -10.88 6.45 -6.12
N TYR A 30 -10.78 7.77 -5.93
CA TYR A 30 -11.61 8.52 -4.98
C TYR A 30 -13.10 8.39 -5.26
N ALA A 31 -13.52 8.34 -6.53
CA ALA A 31 -14.91 8.12 -6.90
C ALA A 31 -15.45 6.72 -6.51
N ARG A 32 -14.56 5.73 -6.30
CA ARG A 32 -14.92 4.35 -5.94
C ARG A 32 -14.75 4.04 -4.44
N ILE A 33 -13.98 4.84 -3.71
CA ILE A 33 -13.73 4.62 -2.28
C ILE A 33 -14.98 5.01 -1.49
N ASP A 34 -15.68 4.02 -0.95
CA ASP A 34 -16.66 4.23 0.11
C ASP A 34 -16.00 3.96 1.46
N ALA A 35 -15.65 5.03 2.18
CA ALA A 35 -15.00 4.92 3.47
C ALA A 35 -16.06 4.75 4.57
N PRO A 36 -16.15 3.58 5.24
CA PRO A 36 -17.11 3.39 6.32
C PRO A 36 -16.84 4.40 7.44
N ARG A 37 -17.89 4.91 8.10
CA ARG A 37 -17.75 5.80 9.27
C ARG A 37 -18.26 5.11 10.54
N PRO A 38 -17.45 5.01 11.61
CA PRO A 38 -16.02 5.35 11.70
C PRO A 38 -15.12 4.28 11.06
N GLY A 39 -14.19 4.69 10.20
CA GLY A 39 -13.37 3.74 9.40
C GLY A 39 -11.91 4.12 9.26
N PHE A 40 -11.21 3.35 8.43
CA PHE A 40 -9.80 3.48 8.14
C PHE A 40 -9.58 3.23 6.66
N GLY A 41 -8.87 4.14 6.01
CA GLY A 41 -8.38 3.97 4.65
C GLY A 41 -6.89 4.33 4.59
N LEU A 42 -6.18 3.73 3.63
CA LEU A 42 -4.77 3.96 3.38
C LEU A 42 -4.53 3.91 1.87
N PHE A 43 -3.73 4.83 1.36
CA PHE A 43 -3.09 4.67 0.05
C PHE A 43 -1.70 4.06 0.25
N LEU A 44 -1.46 2.93 -0.41
CA LEU A 44 -0.20 2.21 -0.35
C LEU A 44 0.47 2.24 -1.73
N SER A 45 1.64 2.86 -1.82
CA SER A 45 2.39 3.02 -3.07
C SER A 45 3.47 1.95 -3.31
N GLY A 46 3.54 0.93 -2.45
CA GLY A 46 4.51 -0.17 -2.55
C GLY A 46 5.55 -0.20 -1.43
N PRO A 47 6.62 -1.00 -1.57
CA PRO A 47 7.70 -1.04 -0.60
C PRO A 47 8.46 0.29 -0.61
N SER A 48 8.74 0.84 0.57
CA SER A 48 9.44 2.12 0.70
C SER A 48 10.83 2.03 0.07
N LYS A 49 11.11 2.93 -0.87
CA LYS A 49 12.46 3.23 -1.35
C LYS A 49 12.77 4.65 -0.95
N THR A 50 13.38 4.81 0.21
CA THR A 50 13.85 6.10 0.71
C THR A 50 15.37 6.10 0.61
N ALA A 51 15.92 7.12 -0.04
CA ALA A 51 17.35 7.37 -0.02
C ALA A 51 17.65 8.22 1.23
N ASP A 52 18.64 7.82 2.01
CA ASP A 52 19.18 8.67 3.07
C ASP A 52 19.90 9.90 2.45
N ILE A 53 20.26 10.89 3.27
CA ILE A 53 20.96 12.10 2.83
C ILE A 53 22.30 11.78 2.12
N GLU A 54 22.88 10.64 2.49
CA GLU A 54 24.10 10.07 1.88
C GLU A 54 23.84 9.28 0.59
N GLN A 55 22.61 9.33 0.06
CA GLN A 55 22.16 8.59 -1.12
C GLN A 55 22.22 7.06 -0.99
N SER A 56 22.34 6.55 0.24
CA SER A 56 22.17 5.13 0.51
C SER A 56 20.70 4.76 0.41
N LEU A 57 20.38 3.85 -0.50
CA LEU A 57 19.02 3.33 -0.67
C LEU A 57 18.67 2.42 0.50
N VAL A 58 17.75 2.86 1.34
CA VAL A 58 17.16 2.03 2.40
C VAL A 58 15.82 1.50 1.92
N ILE A 59 15.76 0.19 1.70
CA ILE A 59 14.53 -0.49 1.33
C ILE A 59 13.75 -0.84 2.59
N GLY A 60 12.48 -0.41 2.64
CA GLY A 60 11.56 -0.76 3.72
C GLY A 60 11.75 0.02 5.03
N ALA A 61 12.30 1.25 4.97
CA ALA A 61 12.35 2.13 6.15
C ALA A 61 10.94 2.47 6.68
N HIS A 62 10.00 2.71 5.77
CA HIS A 62 8.60 3.04 6.08
C HIS A 62 7.63 2.14 5.29
N GLY A 63 7.53 0.86 5.68
CA GLY A 63 6.58 -0.10 5.09
C GLY A 63 7.20 -1.49 4.91
N CYS A 64 6.52 -2.37 4.16
CA CYS A 64 7.06 -3.70 3.88
C CYS A 64 8.38 -3.63 3.10
N ARG A 65 9.28 -4.60 3.35
CA ARG A 65 10.53 -4.74 2.59
C ARG A 65 10.27 -5.31 1.20
N GLN A 66 9.27 -6.18 1.08
CA GLN A 66 8.86 -6.78 -0.18
C GLN A 66 7.34 -6.81 -0.29
N LEU A 67 6.85 -6.47 -1.49
CA LEU A 67 5.44 -6.53 -1.86
C LEU A 67 5.29 -7.44 -3.08
N GLN A 68 4.36 -8.40 -3.01
CA GLN A 68 3.89 -9.16 -4.16
C GLN A 68 2.41 -8.85 -4.38
N VAL A 69 2.04 -8.52 -5.62
CA VAL A 69 0.63 -8.32 -6.01
C VAL A 69 0.23 -9.43 -6.96
N PHE A 70 -0.90 -10.09 -6.67
CA PHE A 70 -1.57 -11.03 -7.56
C PHE A 70 -2.79 -10.35 -8.15
N LEU A 71 -2.81 -10.22 -9.48
CA LEU A 71 -3.98 -9.75 -10.20
C LEU A 71 -4.84 -10.95 -10.60
N VAL A 72 -6.06 -10.99 -10.09
CA VAL A 72 -7.03 -12.08 -10.32
C VAL A 72 -8.18 -11.62 -11.20
#